data_AF-A0A2P7BPP4-F1
#
_entry.id   AF-A0A2P7BPP4-F1
#
_cell.length_a   1.000
_cell.length_b   1.000
_cell.length_c   1.000
_cell.angle_alpha   90.00
_cell.angle_beta   90.00
_cell.angle_gamma   90.00
#
_symmetry.space_group_name_H-M   'P 1'
#
loop_
_entity.id
_entity.type
_entity.pdbx_description
1 polymer ?
#
loop_
_entity_poly.entity_id
_entity_poly.type
_entity_poly.pdbx_seq_one_letter_code
_entity_poly.pdbx_strand_id
1 'polypeptide(L)'
;MPDFDEIQRYLWGAWRMMNGHPDGLDLLDFSEDGFWQSFHAITISLPPLILGWIIFANDMIALRPETGNRFSIMGRVAFVDLASWVLPLVVLALSARQLGIAKRFSPYVVASNWGTAIGAWLMVPATLARVLLPGWPILATGFGLALYGVILFLTYRLTHVALKKSHAYTAVFFVALVAGSLFVMILLQAVLGISLPEQAVIG
;
A
#
# COMPACT_ATOMS: atom_id res chain seq x y z
N MET A 1 15.60 -13.24 -4.89
CA MET A 1 15.03 -12.74 -3.63
C MET A 1 16.19 -12.33 -2.74
N PRO A 2 16.14 -11.13 -2.13
CA PRO A 2 17.13 -10.71 -1.16
C PRO A 2 17.20 -11.70 0.01
N ASP A 3 18.36 -11.79 0.65
CA ASP A 3 18.47 -12.56 1.88
C ASP A 3 17.75 -11.85 3.06
N PHE A 4 17.73 -12.51 4.22
CA PHE A 4 17.03 -12.00 5.38
C PHE A 4 17.66 -10.71 5.94
N ASP A 5 18.99 -10.63 5.95
CA ASP A 5 19.72 -9.47 6.48
C ASP A 5 19.51 -8.25 5.58
N GLU A 6 19.46 -8.46 4.27
CA GLU A 6 19.09 -7.45 3.28
C GLU A 6 17.66 -6.96 3.49
N ILE A 7 16.68 -7.87 3.65
CA ILE A 7 15.29 -7.50 3.93
C ILE A 7 15.20 -6.64 5.20
N GLN A 8 15.85 -7.06 6.29
CA GLN A 8 15.87 -6.29 7.53
C GLN A 8 16.49 -4.90 7.34
N ARG A 9 17.62 -4.84 6.63
CA ARG A 9 18.29 -3.58 6.30
C ARG A 9 17.39 -2.66 5.47
N TYR A 10 16.69 -3.20 4.47
CA TYR A 10 15.80 -2.42 3.61
C TYR A 10 14.56 -1.92 4.35
N LEU A 11 13.92 -2.76 5.17
CA LEU A 11 12.82 -2.37 6.04
C LEU A 11 13.27 -1.29 7.05
N TRP A 12 14.45 -1.45 7.63
CA TRP A 12 15.01 -0.43 8.54
C TRP A 12 15.28 0.89 7.82
N GLY A 13 15.83 0.86 6.61
CA GLY A 13 16.02 2.03 5.76
C GLY A 13 14.72 2.77 5.48
N ALA A 14 13.70 2.05 5.01
CA ALA A 14 12.37 2.60 4.78
C ALA A 14 11.74 3.17 6.08
N TRP A 15 11.89 2.48 7.21
CA TRP A 15 11.41 2.96 8.50
C TRP A 15 12.10 4.26 8.95
N ARG A 16 13.42 4.38 8.76
CA ARG A 16 14.15 5.63 9.02
C ARG A 16 13.61 6.78 8.16
N MET A 17 13.39 6.52 6.86
CA MET A 17 12.81 7.51 5.95
C MET A 17 11.37 7.90 6.34
N MET A 18 10.55 6.92 6.76
CA MET A 18 9.22 7.17 7.32
C MET A 18 9.26 8.03 8.58
N ASN A 19 10.38 8.05 9.30
CA ASN A 19 10.63 8.92 10.45
C ASN A 19 11.28 10.26 10.10
N GLY A 20 11.50 10.52 8.80
CA GLY A 20 12.08 11.75 8.29
C GLY A 20 13.62 11.76 8.30
N HIS A 21 14.27 10.63 8.61
CA HIS A 21 15.72 10.53 8.63
C HIS A 21 16.27 10.23 7.22
N PRO A 22 17.02 11.16 6.58
CA PRO A 22 17.46 10.99 5.19
C PRO A 22 18.52 9.92 4.96
N ASP A 23 19.25 9.55 6.01
CA ASP A 23 20.27 8.50 6.01
C ASP A 23 19.68 7.10 5.84
N GLY A 24 18.36 6.95 5.95
CA GLY A 24 17.67 5.71 5.56
C GLY A 24 17.87 5.35 4.07
N LEU A 25 18.17 6.33 3.22
CA LEU A 25 18.51 6.08 1.80
C LEU A 25 19.80 5.28 1.64
N ASP A 26 20.75 5.42 2.56
CA ASP A 26 22.06 4.75 2.48
C ASP A 26 21.97 3.25 2.79
N LEU A 27 20.81 2.80 3.31
CA LEU A 27 20.51 1.41 3.62
C LEU A 27 19.81 0.68 2.47
N LEU A 28 19.39 1.38 1.43
CA LEU A 28 18.67 0.83 0.29
C LEU A 28 19.60 0.62 -0.91
N ASP A 29 19.32 -0.40 -1.72
CA ASP A 29 20.01 -0.60 -2.99
C ASP A 29 19.22 0.01 -4.16
N PHE A 30 19.84 0.94 -4.88
CA PHE A 30 19.28 1.62 -6.05
C PHE A 30 19.88 1.15 -7.38
N SER A 31 20.69 0.08 -7.35
CA SER A 31 21.11 -0.63 -8.56
C SER A 31 19.89 -1.13 -9.35
N GLU A 32 20.11 -1.56 -10.59
CA GLU A 32 19.06 -2.19 -11.39
C GLU A 32 18.51 -3.45 -10.70
N ASP A 33 19.40 -4.27 -10.13
CA ASP A 33 19.01 -5.45 -9.36
C ASP A 33 18.23 -5.06 -8.10
N GLY A 34 18.70 -4.07 -7.34
CA GLY A 34 18.01 -3.54 -6.16
C GLY A 34 16.61 -3.02 -6.46
N PHE A 35 16.43 -2.38 -7.62
CA PHE A 35 15.11 -1.95 -8.10
C PHE A 35 14.15 -3.14 -8.25
N TRP A 36 14.53 -4.18 -8.99
CA TRP A 36 13.68 -5.35 -9.18
C TRP A 36 13.48 -6.14 -7.89
N GLN A 37 14.53 -6.25 -7.07
CA GLN A 37 14.47 -6.90 -5.77
C GLN A 37 13.48 -6.23 -4.81
N SER A 38 13.29 -4.91 -4.90
CA SER A 38 12.33 -4.19 -4.05
C SER A 38 10.88 -4.67 -4.19
N PHE A 39 10.51 -5.26 -5.33
CA PHE A 39 9.17 -5.84 -5.51
C PHE A 39 8.93 -7.09 -4.66
N HIS A 40 9.96 -7.70 -4.08
CA HIS A 40 9.78 -8.73 -3.03
C HIS A 40 9.12 -8.17 -1.77
N ALA A 41 9.01 -6.85 -1.61
CA ALA A 41 8.14 -6.25 -0.61
C ALA A 41 6.69 -6.77 -0.72
N ILE A 42 6.20 -7.09 -1.93
CA ILE A 42 4.89 -7.74 -2.11
C ILE A 42 4.85 -9.09 -1.39
N THR A 43 5.91 -9.91 -1.52
CA THR A 43 6.01 -11.20 -0.83
C THR A 43 5.97 -11.01 0.69
N ILE A 44 6.67 -10.00 1.22
CA ILE A 44 6.66 -9.66 2.65
C ILE A 44 5.29 -9.17 3.12
N SER A 45 4.52 -8.52 2.24
CA SER A 45 3.15 -8.09 2.49
C SER A 45 2.10 -9.20 2.35
N LEU A 46 2.41 -10.37 1.80
CA LEU A 46 1.40 -11.41 1.55
C LEU A 46 0.65 -11.84 2.82
N PRO A 47 1.29 -12.09 3.98
CA PRO A 47 0.54 -12.48 5.18
C PRO A 47 -0.54 -11.46 5.60
N PRO A 48 -0.26 -10.15 5.79
CA PRO A 48 -1.31 -9.19 6.10
C PRO A 48 -2.32 -9.00 4.96
N LEU A 49 -1.89 -9.06 3.70
CA LEU A 49 -2.80 -8.93 2.55
C LEU A 49 -3.79 -10.09 2.48
N ILE A 50 -3.32 -11.33 2.61
CA ILE A 50 -4.18 -12.54 2.61
C ILE A 50 -5.20 -12.46 3.73
N LEU A 51 -4.81 -12.02 4.93
CA LEU A 51 -5.75 -11.80 6.04
C LEU A 51 -6.85 -10.79 5.64
N GLY A 52 -6.47 -9.67 5.03
CA GLY A 52 -7.40 -8.68 4.50
C GLY A 52 -8.34 -9.25 3.44
N TRP A 53 -7.81 -10.04 2.49
CA TRP A 53 -8.60 -10.67 1.42
C TRP A 53 -9.62 -11.68 1.96
N ILE A 54 -9.24 -12.46 2.97
CA ILE A 54 -10.15 -13.40 3.63
C ILE A 54 -11.33 -12.64 4.27
N ILE A 55 -11.04 -11.57 5.00
CA ILE A 55 -12.08 -10.75 5.66
C ILE A 55 -12.97 -10.09 4.61
N PHE A 56 -12.39 -9.49 3.58
CA PHE A 56 -13.14 -8.90 2.47
C PHE A 56 -14.06 -9.91 1.78
N ALA A 57 -13.56 -11.12 1.51
CA ALA A 57 -14.37 -12.17 0.89
C ALA A 57 -15.51 -12.64 1.80
N ASN A 58 -15.28 -12.70 3.12
CA ASN A 58 -16.33 -13.03 4.08
C ASN A 58 -17.41 -11.95 4.15
N ASP A 59 -17.01 -10.68 4.23
CA ASP A 59 -17.93 -9.53 4.20
C ASP A 59 -18.78 -9.54 2.91
N MET A 60 -18.14 -9.78 1.76
CA MET A 60 -18.82 -9.80 0.47
C MET A 60 -19.83 -10.95 0.36
N ILE A 61 -19.51 -12.14 0.86
CA ILE A 61 -20.47 -13.26 0.84
C ILE A 61 -21.63 -13.03 1.80
N ALA A 62 -21.37 -12.41 2.95
CA ALA A 62 -22.42 -12.07 3.90
C ALA A 62 -23.41 -11.04 3.33
N LEU A 63 -22.90 -10.07 2.56
CA LEU A 63 -23.70 -8.98 2.00
C LEU A 63 -24.32 -9.29 0.63
N ARG A 64 -23.61 -10.04 -0.21
CA ARG A 64 -23.99 -10.38 -1.61
C ARG A 64 -23.55 -11.81 -1.97
N PRO A 65 -24.25 -12.84 -1.47
CA PRO A 65 -23.92 -14.25 -1.70
C PRO A 65 -23.77 -14.65 -3.18
N GLU A 66 -24.47 -13.96 -4.08
CA GLU A 66 -24.48 -14.16 -5.53
C GLU A 66 -23.19 -13.69 -6.25
N THR A 67 -22.33 -12.92 -5.57
CA THR A 67 -21.09 -12.35 -6.14
C THR A 67 -20.08 -13.42 -6.59
N GLY A 68 -20.13 -14.59 -5.95
CA GLY A 68 -19.31 -15.76 -6.26
C GLY A 68 -18.83 -16.50 -5.01
N ASN A 69 -18.03 -17.54 -5.22
CA ASN A 69 -17.42 -18.27 -4.10
C ASN A 69 -16.22 -17.50 -3.49
N ARG A 70 -15.83 -17.88 -2.27
CA ARG A 70 -14.73 -17.26 -1.50
C ARG A 70 -13.43 -17.13 -2.30
N PHE A 71 -13.00 -18.21 -2.96
CA PHE A 71 -11.75 -18.23 -3.71
C PHE A 71 -11.77 -17.27 -4.90
N SER A 72 -12.89 -17.18 -5.62
CA SER A 72 -13.08 -16.24 -6.72
C SER A 72 -12.97 -14.79 -6.23
N ILE A 73 -13.65 -14.46 -5.13
CA ILE A 73 -13.62 -13.11 -4.55
C ILE A 73 -12.21 -12.76 -4.05
N MET A 74 -11.55 -13.69 -3.35
CA MET A 74 -10.15 -13.53 -2.92
C MET A 74 -9.21 -13.27 -4.10
N GLY A 75 -9.36 -14.00 -5.20
CA GLY A 75 -8.56 -13.78 -6.41
C GLY A 75 -8.80 -12.40 -7.03
N ARG A 76 -10.04 -11.92 -7.06
CA ARG A 76 -10.39 -10.59 -7.57
C ARG A 76 -9.81 -9.47 -6.70
N VAL A 77 -9.96 -9.54 -5.37
CA VAL A 77 -9.40 -8.52 -4.47
C VAL A 77 -7.87 -8.55 -4.46
N ALA A 78 -7.24 -9.73 -4.54
CA ALA A 78 -5.79 -9.83 -4.71
C ALA A 78 -5.31 -9.15 -5.99
N PHE A 79 -6.02 -9.36 -7.11
CA PHE A 79 -5.73 -8.66 -8.35
C PHE A 79 -5.89 -7.14 -8.22
N VAL A 80 -6.98 -6.68 -7.59
CA VAL A 80 -7.20 -5.24 -7.33
C VAL A 80 -6.05 -4.64 -6.55
N ASP A 81 -5.65 -5.25 -5.43
CA ASP A 81 -4.61 -4.71 -4.55
C ASP A 81 -3.25 -4.64 -5.28
N LEU A 82 -2.87 -5.71 -5.97
CA LEU A 82 -1.60 -5.76 -6.71
C LEU A 82 -1.59 -4.79 -7.89
N ALA A 83 -2.69 -4.68 -8.63
CA ALA A 83 -2.80 -3.74 -9.74
C ALA A 83 -2.81 -2.28 -9.25
N SER A 84 -3.49 -1.99 -8.14
CA SER A 84 -3.55 -0.65 -7.54
C SER A 84 -2.21 -0.23 -6.91
N TRP A 85 -1.35 -1.19 -6.56
CA TRP A 85 0.04 -0.92 -6.18
C TRP A 85 0.91 -0.66 -7.42
N VAL A 86 0.89 -1.56 -8.41
CA VAL A 86 1.86 -1.54 -9.52
C VAL A 86 1.52 -0.52 -10.61
N LEU A 87 0.25 -0.37 -11.01
CA LEU A 87 -0.14 0.50 -12.13
C LEU A 87 0.23 1.98 -11.91
N PRO A 88 0.04 2.58 -10.73
CA PRO A 88 0.51 3.94 -10.48
C PRO A 88 2.03 4.09 -10.66
N LEU A 89 2.84 3.07 -10.32
CA LEU A 89 4.28 3.08 -10.54
C LEU A 89 4.64 3.01 -12.02
N VAL A 90 3.87 2.26 -12.83
CA VAL A 90 4.05 2.21 -14.29
C VAL A 90 3.74 3.58 -14.90
N VAL A 91 2.62 4.20 -14.55
CA VAL A 91 2.26 5.55 -15.00
C VAL A 91 3.34 6.56 -14.59
N LEU A 92 3.86 6.42 -13.37
CA LEU A 92 4.93 7.24 -12.87
C LEU A 92 6.22 7.06 -13.67
N ALA A 93 6.58 5.83 -14.04
CA ALA A 93 7.75 5.53 -14.86
C ALA A 93 7.68 6.24 -16.22
N LEU A 94 6.51 6.16 -16.88
CA LEU A 94 6.24 6.80 -18.17
C LEU A 94 6.27 8.34 -18.09
N SER A 95 5.95 8.89 -16.92
CA SER A 95 5.85 10.34 -16.68
C SER A 95 7.08 10.92 -15.96
N ALA A 96 8.08 10.11 -15.62
CA ALA A 96 9.15 10.49 -14.69
C ALA A 96 10.01 11.67 -15.21
N ARG A 97 10.18 11.77 -16.54
CA ARG A 97 10.94 12.87 -17.16
C ARG A 97 10.17 14.18 -17.08
N GLN A 98 8.88 14.15 -17.41
CA GLN A 98 7.96 15.29 -17.41
C GLN A 98 7.77 15.83 -15.99
N LEU A 99 7.74 14.94 -15.01
CA LEU A 99 7.65 15.29 -13.59
C LEU A 99 8.98 15.76 -12.99
N GLY A 100 10.10 15.65 -13.71
CA GLY A 100 11.42 16.07 -13.23
C GLY A 100 11.98 15.18 -12.11
N ILE A 101 11.60 13.90 -12.09
CA ILE A 101 12.02 12.90 -11.08
C ILE A 101 12.74 11.70 -11.69
N ALA A 102 13.12 11.71 -12.97
CA ALA A 102 13.79 10.57 -13.63
C ALA A 102 14.97 9.99 -12.81
N LYS A 103 15.83 10.84 -12.22
CA LYS A 103 16.96 10.40 -11.36
C LYS A 103 16.55 9.90 -9.97
N ARG A 104 15.32 10.17 -9.56
CA ARG A 104 14.73 9.81 -8.26
C ARG A 104 13.65 8.75 -8.36
N PHE A 105 13.31 8.31 -9.57
CA PHE A 105 12.29 7.30 -9.81
C PHE A 105 12.66 5.97 -9.15
N SER A 106 13.83 5.41 -9.44
CA SER A 106 14.29 4.17 -8.79
C SER A 106 14.36 4.31 -7.26
N PRO A 107 15.02 5.35 -6.68
CA PRO A 107 15.01 5.57 -5.23
C PRO A 107 13.63 5.66 -4.62
N TYR A 108 12.68 6.31 -5.30
CA TYR A 108 11.31 6.41 -4.87
C TYR A 108 10.61 5.05 -4.89
N VAL A 109 10.71 4.29 -5.99
CA VAL A 109 10.09 2.96 -6.11
C VAL A 109 10.64 1.99 -5.06
N VAL A 110 11.97 1.92 -4.91
CA VAL A 110 12.61 1.04 -3.93
C VAL A 110 12.13 1.38 -2.51
N ALA A 111 12.21 2.66 -2.12
CA ALA A 111 11.79 3.09 -0.80
C ALA A 111 10.28 2.86 -0.57
N SER A 112 9.44 3.21 -1.54
CA SER A 112 7.99 3.08 -1.42
C SER A 112 7.53 1.62 -1.38
N ASN A 113 8.19 0.71 -2.09
CA ASN A 113 7.90 -0.73 -2.01
C ASN A 113 8.16 -1.27 -0.59
N TRP A 114 9.37 -1.07 -0.04
CA TRP A 114 9.69 -1.50 1.32
C TRP A 114 8.85 -0.78 2.37
N GLY A 115 8.56 0.50 2.16
CA GLY A 115 7.63 1.26 3.01
C GLY A 115 6.20 0.70 2.98
N THR A 116 5.72 0.26 1.82
CA THR A 116 4.38 -0.35 1.69
C THR A 116 4.31 -1.68 2.43
N ALA A 117 5.40 -2.47 2.46
CA ALA A 117 5.47 -3.66 3.30
C ALA A 117 5.31 -3.34 4.79
N ILE A 118 6.01 -2.30 5.29
CA ILE A 118 5.82 -1.83 6.67
C ILE A 118 4.36 -1.40 6.89
N GLY A 119 3.79 -0.62 5.98
CA GLY A 119 2.40 -0.17 6.07
C GLY A 119 1.39 -1.33 6.15
N ALA A 120 1.59 -2.39 5.35
CA ALA A 120 0.73 -3.57 5.36
C ALA A 120 0.75 -4.27 6.73
N TRP A 121 1.94 -4.42 7.33
CA TRP A 121 2.07 -4.98 8.68
C TRP A 121 1.52 -4.06 9.77
N LEU A 122 1.69 -2.75 9.63
CA LEU A 122 1.09 -1.76 10.54
C LEU A 122 -0.44 -1.79 10.51
N MET A 123 -1.07 -2.23 9.43
CA MET A 123 -2.54 -2.37 9.36
C MET A 123 -3.09 -3.63 10.04
N VAL A 124 -2.25 -4.62 10.37
CA VAL A 124 -2.70 -5.88 10.99
C VAL A 124 -3.55 -5.66 12.26
N PRO A 125 -3.19 -4.77 13.20
CA PRO A 125 -4.01 -4.50 14.38
C PRO A 125 -5.42 -4.01 14.02
N ALA A 126 -5.57 -3.17 13.00
CA ALA A 126 -6.89 -2.69 12.55
C ALA A 126 -7.71 -3.83 11.95
N THR A 127 -7.08 -4.68 11.15
CA THR A 127 -7.70 -5.87 10.58
C THR A 127 -8.16 -6.85 11.67
N LEU A 128 -7.32 -7.08 12.69
CA LEU A 128 -7.67 -7.91 13.84
C LEU A 128 -8.78 -7.28 14.69
N ALA A 129 -8.78 -5.96 14.88
CA ALA A 129 -9.84 -5.28 15.63
C ALA A 129 -11.23 -5.52 15.02
N ARG A 130 -11.34 -5.56 13.68
CA ARG A 130 -12.61 -5.89 12.99
C ARG A 130 -13.10 -7.30 13.29
N VAL A 131 -12.19 -8.25 13.47
CA VAL A 131 -12.52 -9.66 13.76
C VAL A 131 -12.80 -9.88 15.26
N LEU A 132 -12.01 -9.25 16.13
CA LEU A 132 -12.05 -9.46 17.58
C LEU A 132 -13.11 -8.61 18.28
N LEU A 133 -13.58 -7.53 17.66
CA LEU A 133 -14.58 -6.62 18.22
C LEU A 133 -15.86 -6.53 17.36
N PRO A 134 -16.54 -7.65 17.03
CA PRO A 134 -17.69 -7.65 16.13
C PRO A 134 -18.89 -6.84 16.67
N GLY A 135 -18.96 -6.61 17.99
CA GLY A 135 -19.99 -5.76 18.61
C GLY A 135 -19.70 -4.25 18.57
N TRP A 136 -18.54 -3.83 18.04
CA TRP A 136 -18.10 -2.43 18.02
C TRP A 136 -17.59 -2.00 16.63
N PRO A 137 -18.41 -2.11 15.57
CA PRO A 137 -17.98 -1.86 14.19
C PRO A 137 -17.46 -0.43 13.98
N ILE A 138 -18.14 0.57 14.55
CA ILE A 138 -17.73 1.98 14.46
C ILE A 138 -16.34 2.20 15.09
N LEU A 139 -16.07 1.58 16.24
CA LEU A 139 -14.77 1.70 16.91
C LEU A 139 -13.66 1.03 16.09
N ALA A 140 -13.92 -0.18 15.56
CA ALA A 140 -12.95 -0.88 14.73
C ALA A 140 -12.65 -0.12 13.43
N THR A 141 -13.68 0.43 12.77
CA THR A 141 -13.53 1.28 11.58
C THR A 141 -12.78 2.57 11.90
N GLY A 142 -13.14 3.27 12.98
CA GLY A 142 -12.45 4.48 13.42
C GLY A 142 -10.97 4.24 13.74
N PHE A 143 -10.66 3.13 14.42
CA PHE A 143 -9.29 2.70 14.69
C PHE A 143 -8.51 2.43 13.39
N GLY A 144 -9.12 1.73 12.44
CA GLY A 144 -8.53 1.49 11.13
C GLY A 144 -8.25 2.77 10.34
N LEU A 145 -9.19 3.73 10.35
CA LEU A 145 -9.00 5.03 9.71
C LEU A 145 -7.89 5.85 10.37
N ALA A 146 -7.81 5.86 11.70
CA ALA A 146 -6.75 6.55 12.42
C ALA A 146 -5.37 5.96 12.08
N LEU A 147 -5.26 4.63 12.06
CA LEU A 147 -4.03 3.92 11.72
C LEU A 147 -3.62 4.15 10.27
N TYR A 148 -4.58 4.14 9.35
CA TYR A 148 -4.35 4.49 7.95
C TYR A 148 -3.86 5.93 7.80
N GLY A 149 -4.44 6.88 8.54
CA GLY A 149 -3.97 8.27 8.59
C GLY A 149 -2.52 8.41 9.06
N VAL A 150 -2.13 7.64 10.08
CA VAL A 150 -0.73 7.56 10.53
C VAL A 150 0.17 7.02 9.41
N ILE A 151 -0.24 5.94 8.73
CA ILE A 151 0.53 5.35 7.62
C ILE A 151 0.66 6.31 6.44
N LEU A 152 -0.39 7.08 6.12
CA LEU A 152 -0.32 8.13 5.11
C LEU A 152 0.72 9.20 5.49
N PHE A 153 0.73 9.64 6.74
CA PHE A 153 1.73 10.58 7.23
C PHE A 153 3.16 10.02 7.16
N LEU A 154 3.37 8.77 7.56
CA LEU A 154 4.66 8.09 7.45
C LEU A 154 5.13 7.97 5.99
N THR A 155 4.22 7.56 5.09
CA THR A 155 4.51 7.41 3.67
C THR A 155 4.77 8.75 2.99
N TYR A 156 4.11 9.83 3.43
CA TYR A 156 4.44 11.19 3.00
C TYR A 156 5.87 11.56 3.38
N ARG A 157 6.29 11.31 4.64
CA ARG A 157 7.67 11.58 5.08
C ARG A 157 8.69 10.77 4.26
N LEU A 158 8.41 9.49 4.01
CA LEU A 158 9.23 8.64 3.15
C LEU A 158 9.33 9.20 1.72
N THR A 159 8.20 9.61 1.14
CA THR A 159 8.13 10.20 -0.20
C THR A 159 8.95 11.48 -0.28
N HIS A 160 8.88 12.33 0.74
CA HIS A 160 9.67 13.55 0.84
C HIS A 160 11.17 13.26 0.80
N VAL A 161 11.62 12.34 1.65
CA VAL A 161 13.03 11.92 1.71
C VAL A 161 13.49 11.32 0.40
N ALA A 162 12.69 10.44 -0.21
CA ALA A 162 13.03 9.75 -1.45
C ALA A 162 13.17 10.70 -2.64
N LEU A 163 12.26 11.67 -2.78
CA LEU A 163 12.25 12.59 -3.91
C LEU A 163 13.30 13.70 -3.77
N LYS A 164 13.68 14.09 -2.55
CA LYS A 164 14.55 15.26 -2.28
C LYS A 164 14.05 16.52 -3.00
N LYS A 165 12.74 16.77 -2.93
CA LYS A 165 12.04 17.94 -3.51
C LYS A 165 11.46 18.80 -2.39
N SER A 166 10.95 19.99 -2.74
CA SER A 166 10.24 20.83 -1.78
C SER A 166 9.01 20.13 -1.20
N HIS A 167 8.57 20.54 0.00
CA HIS A 167 7.35 20.01 0.61
C HIS A 167 6.11 20.20 -0.26
N ALA A 168 5.98 21.35 -0.95
CA ALA A 168 4.88 21.64 -1.85
C ALA A 168 4.82 20.63 -3.02
N TYR A 169 5.96 20.39 -3.68
CA TYR A 169 6.03 19.39 -4.76
C TYR A 169 5.69 17.99 -4.22
N THR A 170 6.28 17.62 -3.08
CA THR A 170 6.08 16.31 -2.47
C THR A 170 4.60 16.08 -2.10
N ALA A 171 3.93 17.10 -1.55
CA ALA A 171 2.53 16.99 -1.17
C ALA A 171 1.62 16.77 -2.39
N VAL A 172 1.82 17.56 -3.46
CA VAL A 172 1.07 17.38 -4.72
C VAL A 172 1.33 16.00 -5.31
N PHE A 173 2.60 15.59 -5.37
CA PHE A 173 3.00 14.27 -5.84
C PHE A 173 2.32 13.15 -5.05
N PHE A 174 2.39 13.22 -3.73
CA PHE A 174 1.84 12.20 -2.83
C PHE A 174 0.33 12.10 -2.96
N VAL A 175 -0.37 13.24 -2.94
CA VAL A 175 -1.83 13.28 -3.11
C VAL A 175 -2.23 12.73 -4.48
N ALA A 176 -1.54 13.11 -5.56
CA ALA A 176 -1.83 12.59 -6.90
C ALA A 176 -1.64 11.08 -6.98
N LEU A 177 -0.59 10.54 -6.35
CA LEU A 177 -0.34 9.11 -6.35
C LEU A 177 -1.37 8.33 -5.51
N VAL A 178 -1.70 8.82 -4.31
CA VAL A 178 -2.73 8.21 -3.45
C VAL A 178 -4.09 8.25 -4.16
N ALA A 179 -4.47 9.40 -4.72
CA ALA A 179 -5.71 9.55 -5.47
C ALA A 179 -5.75 8.63 -6.71
N GLY A 180 -4.64 8.53 -7.44
CA GLY A 180 -4.51 7.62 -8.58
C GLY A 180 -4.64 6.15 -8.17
N SER A 181 -4.01 5.75 -7.05
CA SER A 181 -4.10 4.39 -6.51
C SER A 181 -5.53 4.05 -6.08
N LEU A 182 -6.21 4.98 -5.38
CA LEU A 182 -7.61 4.83 -4.99
C LEU A 182 -8.54 4.77 -6.20
N PHE A 183 -8.30 5.60 -7.22
CA PHE A 183 -9.06 5.58 -8.46
C PHE A 183 -8.95 4.22 -9.16
N VAL A 184 -7.73 3.69 -9.32
CA VAL A 184 -7.50 2.36 -9.90
C VAL A 184 -8.20 1.28 -9.08
N MET A 185 -8.08 1.33 -7.75
CA MET A 185 -8.73 0.38 -6.85
C MET A 185 -10.25 0.37 -7.03
N ILE A 186 -10.89 1.55 -6.96
CA ILE A 186 -12.34 1.71 -7.10
C ILE A 186 -12.80 1.25 -8.48
N LEU A 187 -12.10 1.65 -9.54
CA LEU A 187 -12.41 1.27 -10.91
C LEU A 187 -12.33 -0.25 -11.10
N LEU A 188 -11.26 -0.89 -10.62
CA LEU A 188 -11.08 -2.33 -10.75
C LEU A 188 -12.09 -3.12 -9.91
N GLN A 189 -12.43 -2.65 -8.71
CA GLN A 189 -13.50 -3.26 -7.91
C GLN A 189 -14.84 -3.21 -8.64
N ALA A 190 -15.16 -2.08 -9.29
CA ALA A 190 -16.39 -1.93 -10.07
C ALA A 190 -16.40 -2.87 -11.29
N VAL A 191 -15.32 -2.89 -12.07
CA VAL A 191 -15.18 -3.75 -13.25
C VAL A 191 -15.24 -5.24 -12.87
N LEU A 192 -14.69 -5.63 -11.73
CA LEU A 192 -14.69 -7.01 -11.25
C LEU A 192 -15.93 -7.39 -10.42
N GLY A 193 -16.88 -6.46 -10.26
CA GLY A 193 -18.14 -6.70 -9.55
C GLY A 193 -17.96 -6.99 -8.06
N ILE A 194 -16.95 -6.40 -7.43
CA ILE A 194 -16.66 -6.56 -5.99
C ILE A 194 -16.70 -5.23 -5.23
N SER A 195 -17.28 -4.17 -5.79
CA SER A 195 -17.52 -2.93 -5.04
C SER A 195 -18.45 -3.17 -3.85
N LEU A 196 -18.01 -2.80 -2.65
CA LEU A 196 -18.85 -2.86 -1.45
C LEU A 196 -20.01 -1.86 -1.56
N PRO A 197 -21.25 -2.22 -1.16
CA PRO A 197 -22.40 -1.33 -1.18
C PRO A 197 -22.25 -0.13 -0.21
N GLU A 198 -22.83 1.02 -0.54
CA GLU A 198 -22.81 2.26 0.28
C GLU A 198 -23.22 2.06 1.75
N GLN A 199 -24.13 1.12 2.02
CA GLN A 199 -24.63 0.83 3.36
C GLN A 199 -23.58 0.17 4.28
N ALA A 200 -22.55 -0.47 3.72
CA ALA A 200 -21.47 -1.08 4.50
C ALA A 200 -20.38 -0.08 4.95
N VAL A 201 -20.42 1.17 4.45
CA VAL A 201 -19.48 2.23 4.79
C VAL A 201 -19.94 3.04 6.02
N ILE A 202 -21.22 2.89 6.40
CA ILE A 202 -21.90 3.72 7.42
C ILE A 202 -22.49 2.86 8.57
N GLY A 203 -22.40 1.53 8.49
CA GLY A 203 -22.90 0.58 9.50
C GLY A 203 -21.86 0.17 10.54
#